data_AF-A0ABD0WW79-F1
#
_entry.id   AF-A0ABD0WW79-F1
#
_cell.length_a   1.000
_cell.length_b   1.000
_cell.length_c   1.000
_cell.angle_alpha   90.00
_cell.angle_beta   90.00
_cell.angle_gamma   90.00
#
_symmetry.space_group_name_H-M   'P 1'
#
loop_
_entity.id
_entity.type
_entity.pdbx_description
1 polymer ?
#
loop_
_entity_poly.entity_id
_entity_poly.type
_entity_poly.pdbx_seq_one_letter_code
_entity_poly.pdbx_strand_id
1 'polypeptide(L)'
;MMLLPHITWPMNADDSDEEDISVEAMTRVTAYFKTFIEQASSEQLKSLMRFWVGWEVPPKELIVKMASGRLPRASTCFGTIKLPDHYATYKDFESDLIAAIATCNTGFGLV
;
A
#
# COMPACT_ATOMS: atom_id res chain seq x y z
N MET A 1 11.05 -12.91 2.77
CA MET A 1 10.60 -12.12 3.93
C MET A 1 9.10 -12.25 4.01
N MET A 2 8.51 -12.54 5.18
CA MET A 2 7.05 -12.71 5.32
C MET A 2 6.44 -11.39 5.82
N LEU A 3 5.86 -10.58 4.93
CA LEU A 3 5.23 -9.30 5.26
C LEU A 3 3.80 -9.43 5.78
N LEU A 4 3.02 -10.33 5.17
CA LEU A 4 1.60 -10.56 5.48
C LEU A 4 1.26 -10.68 6.97
N PRO A 5 2.04 -11.37 7.83
CA PRO A 5 1.69 -11.48 9.26
C PRO A 5 1.80 -10.16 10.03
N HIS A 6 2.48 -9.16 9.49
CA HIS A 6 2.60 -7.83 10.12
C HIS A 6 1.51 -6.86 9.68
N ILE A 7 0.66 -7.24 8.71
CA ILE A 7 -0.26 -6.32 8.06
C ILE A 7 -1.65 -6.37 8.71
N THR A 8 -2.06 -5.23 9.25
CA THR A 8 -3.43 -4.88 9.59
C THR A 8 -4.15 -4.42 8.33
N TRP A 9 -5.06 -5.27 7.83
CA TRP A 9 -5.86 -5.01 6.64
C TRP A 9 -7.00 -4.03 6.95
N PRO A 10 -7.47 -3.27 5.95
CA PRO A 10 -8.64 -2.43 6.15
C PRO A 10 -9.82 -3.31 6.56
N MET A 11 -10.54 -2.92 7.61
CA MET A 11 -11.75 -3.59 8.08
C MET A 11 -12.96 -2.81 7.55
N ASN A 12 -14.04 -3.53 7.21
CA ASN A 12 -15.23 -2.92 6.60
C ASN A 12 -15.70 -1.71 7.41
N ALA A 13 -15.93 -0.60 6.72
CA ALA A 13 -16.23 0.71 7.27
C ALA A 13 -17.43 0.68 8.22
N ASP A 14 -17.18 0.69 9.52
CA ASP A 14 -18.15 1.10 10.54
C ASP A 14 -17.60 2.21 11.44
N ASP A 15 -16.38 2.69 11.18
CA ASP A 15 -15.80 3.81 11.92
C ASP A 15 -15.02 4.75 10.98
N SER A 16 -15.50 5.99 10.91
CA SER A 16 -14.81 7.23 10.50
C SER A 16 -14.82 7.64 9.01
N ASP A 17 -15.66 8.65 8.71
CA ASP A 17 -15.40 9.87 7.92
C ASP A 17 -14.47 9.85 6.68
N GLU A 18 -14.37 8.75 5.94
CA GLU A 18 -13.69 8.71 4.63
C GLU A 18 -14.71 8.30 3.55
N GLU A 19 -15.08 9.27 2.71
CA GLU A 19 -15.97 9.22 1.51
C GLU A 19 -16.32 7.80 1.01
N ASP A 20 -17.60 7.39 1.05
CA ASP A 20 -18.24 6.19 0.45
C ASP A 20 -17.31 5.22 -0.34
N ILE A 21 -16.33 4.60 0.32
CA ILE A 21 -15.46 3.62 -0.33
C ILE A 21 -16.26 2.32 -0.44
N SER A 22 -16.56 1.91 -1.68
CA SER A 22 -17.27 0.66 -1.92
C SER A 22 -16.51 -0.53 -1.33
N VAL A 23 -17.22 -1.38 -0.57
CA VAL A 23 -16.68 -2.63 -0.02
C VAL A 23 -16.12 -3.53 -1.14
N GLU A 24 -16.71 -3.49 -2.33
CA GLU A 24 -16.23 -4.24 -3.49
C GLU A 24 -14.87 -3.72 -3.97
N ALA A 25 -14.70 -2.40 -4.06
CA ALA A 25 -13.45 -1.76 -4.45
C ALA A 25 -12.35 -2.05 -3.42
N MET A 26 -12.67 -1.88 -2.13
CA MET A 26 -11.76 -2.19 -1.02
C MET A 26 -11.33 -3.67 -1.03
N THR A 27 -12.27 -4.60 -1.19
CA THR A 27 -11.97 -6.04 -1.28
C THR A 27 -11.06 -6.34 -2.46
N ARG A 28 -11.36 -5.77 -3.64
CA ARG A 28 -10.59 -5.95 -4.87
C ARG A 28 -9.16 -5.42 -4.74
N VAL A 29 -8.98 -4.18 -4.29
CA VAL A 29 -7.65 -3.57 -4.13
C VAL A 29 -6.85 -4.27 -3.03
N THR A 30 -7.50 -4.71 -1.95
CA THR A 30 -6.86 -5.53 -0.92
C THR A 30 -6.35 -6.85 -1.50
N ALA A 31 -7.14 -7.52 -2.34
CA ALA A 31 -6.72 -8.74 -3.02
C ALA A 31 -5.52 -8.47 -3.95
N TYR A 32 -5.53 -7.40 -4.72
CA TYR A 32 -4.41 -7.02 -5.57
C TYR A 32 -3.13 -6.79 -4.78
N PHE A 33 -3.20 -6.09 -3.65
CA PHE A 33 -2.02 -5.84 -2.84
C PHE A 33 -1.46 -7.12 -2.21
N LYS A 34 -2.34 -8.04 -1.75
CA LYS A 34 -1.93 -9.37 -1.28
C LYS A 34 -1.21 -10.15 -2.38
N THR A 35 -1.81 -10.21 -3.57
CA THR A 35 -1.22 -10.87 -4.74
C THR A 35 0.15 -10.29 -5.09
N PHE A 36 0.31 -8.96 -5.06
CA PHE A 36 1.61 -8.33 -5.28
C PHE A 36 2.63 -8.78 -4.23
N ILE A 37 2.30 -8.76 -2.93
CA ILE A 37 3.22 -9.17 -1.86
C ILE A 37 3.63 -10.64 -1.99
N GLU A 38 2.70 -11.50 -2.39
CA GLU A 38 2.95 -12.94 -2.56
C GLU A 38 3.84 -13.26 -3.77
N GLN A 39 3.71 -12.48 -4.85
CA GLN A 39 4.43 -12.71 -6.11
C GLN A 39 5.72 -11.89 -6.23
N ALA A 40 5.85 -10.81 -5.46
CA ALA A 40 6.99 -9.91 -5.53
C ALA A 40 8.30 -10.59 -5.11
N SER A 41 9.37 -10.27 -5.85
CA SER A 41 10.73 -10.66 -5.50
C SER A 41 11.17 -10.06 -4.16
N SER A 42 12.20 -10.64 -3.56
CA SER A 42 12.77 -10.11 -2.30
C SER A 42 13.24 -8.65 -2.43
N GLU A 43 13.71 -8.22 -3.60
CA GLU A 43 14.12 -6.84 -3.85
C GLU A 43 12.92 -5.90 -3.95
N GLN A 44 11.84 -6.31 -4.63
CA GLN A 44 10.60 -5.54 -4.68
C GLN A 44 9.97 -5.37 -3.28
N LEU A 45 10.00 -6.41 -2.44
CA LEU A 45 9.48 -6.33 -1.07
C LEU A 45 10.31 -5.38 -0.19
N LYS A 46 11.64 -5.32 -0.38
CA LYS A 46 12.51 -4.36 0.30
C LYS A 46 12.22 -2.92 -0.15
N SER A 47 12.05 -2.70 -1.46
CA SER A 47 11.69 -1.40 -2.00
C SER A 47 10.31 -0.95 -1.53
N LEU A 48 9.32 -1.85 -1.53
CA LEU A 48 8.00 -1.62 -0.94
C LEU A 48 8.14 -1.20 0.53
N MET A 49 9.01 -1.86 1.29
CA MET A 49 9.19 -1.51 2.70
C MET A 49 9.83 -0.15 2.92
N ARG A 50 10.84 0.20 2.11
CA ARG A 50 11.42 1.55 2.12
C ARG A 50 10.37 2.61 1.78
N PHE A 51 9.53 2.34 0.78
CA PHE A 51 8.41 3.22 0.44
C PHE A 51 7.43 3.36 1.61
N TRP A 52 7.02 2.26 2.22
CA TRP A 52 5.97 2.22 3.23
C TRP A 52 6.43 2.81 4.56
N VAL A 53 7.60 2.43 5.08
CA VAL A 53 8.04 2.79 6.45
C VAL A 53 9.44 3.40 6.51
N GLY A 54 10.10 3.63 5.38
CA GLY A 54 11.44 4.23 5.34
C GLY A 54 12.58 3.27 5.70
N TRP A 55 12.32 1.98 5.91
CA TRP A 55 13.33 0.97 6.24
C TRP A 55 13.02 -0.38 5.59
N GLU A 56 13.96 -1.33 5.62
CA GLU A 56 13.80 -2.65 4.97
C GLU A 56 13.31 -3.75 5.92
N VAL A 57 13.38 -3.52 7.23
CA VAL A 57 12.93 -4.49 8.25
C VAL A 57 11.49 -4.15 8.65
N PRO A 58 10.55 -5.11 8.61
CA PRO A 58 9.17 -4.85 8.96
C PRO A 58 9.04 -4.50 10.45
N PRO A 59 8.31 -3.42 10.79
CA PRO A 59 7.96 -3.11 12.17
C PRO A 59 6.96 -4.13 12.73
N LYS A 60 6.59 -3.97 14.00
CA LYS A 60 5.59 -4.84 14.65
C LYS A 60 4.25 -4.83 13.92
N GLU A 61 3.87 -3.68 13.36
CA GLU A 61 2.59 -3.48 12.70
C GLU A 61 2.75 -2.62 11.44
N LEU A 62 2.06 -3.04 10.39
CA LEU A 62 1.92 -2.36 9.11
C LEU A 62 0.43 -2.19 8.82
N ILE A 63 0.01 -0.97 8.52
CA ILE A 63 -1.42 -0.65 8.39
C ILE A 63 -1.73 -0.36 6.92
N VAL A 64 -2.73 -1.04 6.37
CA VAL A 64 -3.28 -0.74 5.05
C VAL A 64 -4.60 0.00 5.23
N LYS A 65 -4.74 1.15 4.59
CA LYS A 65 -5.98 1.91 4.49
C LYS A 65 -6.37 2.13 3.04
N MET A 66 -7.67 2.24 2.79
CA MET A 66 -8.16 2.77 1.52
C MET A 66 -8.22 4.30 1.62
N ALA A 67 -8.01 4.98 0.50
CA ALA A 67 -8.15 6.43 0.45
C ALA A 67 -8.47 6.89 -0.97
N SER A 68 -9.23 7.97 -1.08
CA SER A 68 -9.38 8.67 -2.35
C SER A 68 -8.02 9.21 -2.84
N GLY A 69 -7.78 9.16 -4.15
CA GLY A 69 -6.53 9.63 -4.76
C GLY A 69 -6.16 8.87 -6.03
N ARG A 70 -5.05 9.29 -6.65
CA ARG A 70 -4.55 8.67 -7.89
C ARG A 70 -3.46 7.62 -7.68
N LEU A 71 -2.56 7.83 -6.72
CA LEU A 71 -1.41 6.96 -6.50
C LEU A 71 -1.35 6.47 -5.06
N PRO A 72 -0.73 5.30 -4.80
CA PRO A 72 -0.44 4.84 -3.45
C PRO A 72 0.42 5.86 -2.70
N ARG A 73 0.14 6.04 -1.41
CA ARG A 73 0.85 6.98 -0.55
C ARG A 73 1.20 6.32 0.77
N ALA A 74 2.37 6.64 1.30
CA ALA A 74 2.81 6.14 2.59
C ALA A 74 2.88 7.26 3.63
N SER A 75 2.44 6.95 4.85
CA SER A 75 2.67 7.73 6.05
C SER A 75 3.67 6.96 6.91
N THR A 76 4.95 7.12 6.58
CA THR A 76 6.06 6.29 7.11
C THR A 76 6.13 6.28 8.63
N CYS A 77 5.94 7.44 9.29
CA CYS A 77 5.92 7.56 10.75
C CYS A 77 4.83 6.72 11.44
N PHE A 78 3.76 6.40 10.72
CA PHE A 78 2.60 5.66 11.24
C PHE A 78 2.52 4.24 10.68
N GLY A 79 3.55 3.77 9.98
CA GLY A 79 3.53 2.44 9.38
C GLY A 79 2.37 2.21 8.42
N THR A 80 1.80 3.28 7.83
CA THR A 80 0.54 3.20 7.08
C THR A 80 0.76 3.40 5.58
N ILE A 81 0.20 2.52 4.76
CA ILE A 81 0.06 2.72 3.31
C ILE A 81 -1.41 2.94 2.98
N LYS A 82 -1.67 3.99 2.20
CA LYS A 82 -2.99 4.34 1.68
C LYS A 82 -3.05 3.93 0.22
N LEU A 83 -3.99 3.03 -0.10
CA LEU A 83 -4.20 2.51 -1.44
C LEU A 83 -5.44 3.18 -2.07
N PRO A 84 -5.33 3.70 -3.30
CA PRO A 84 -6.50 4.16 -4.05
C PRO A 84 -7.49 3.02 -4.35
N ASP A 85 -8.78 3.32 -4.31
CA ASP A 85 -9.89 2.40 -4.51
C ASP A 85 -10.36 2.28 -5.98
N HIS A 86 -9.95 3.22 -6.83
CA HIS A 86 -10.41 3.32 -8.22
C HIS A 86 -9.87 2.23 -9.17
N TYR A 87 -8.93 1.37 -8.74
CA TYR A 87 -8.35 0.38 -9.63
C TYR A 87 -9.35 -0.70 -10.02
N ALA A 88 -9.54 -0.86 -11.34
CA ALA A 88 -10.40 -1.90 -11.92
C ALA A 88 -9.64 -3.19 -12.24
N THR A 89 -8.33 -3.11 -12.45
CA THR A 89 -7.49 -4.26 -12.80
C THR A 89 -6.22 -4.34 -11.94
N TYR A 90 -5.70 -5.55 -11.77
CA TYR A 90 -4.44 -5.77 -11.06
C TYR A 90 -3.26 -5.06 -11.73
N LYS A 91 -3.23 -5.04 -13.07
CA LYS A 91 -2.12 -4.48 -13.84
C LYS A 91 -1.98 -2.96 -13.63
N ASP A 92 -3.10 -2.24 -13.59
CA ASP A 92 -3.09 -0.80 -13.34
C ASP A 92 -2.60 -0.51 -11.92
N PHE A 93 -3.11 -1.27 -10.93
CA PHE A 93 -2.66 -1.21 -9.54
C PHE A 93 -1.16 -1.49 -9.41
N GLU A 94 -0.68 -2.57 -10.02
CA GLU A 94 0.73 -2.97 -9.95
C GLU A 94 1.65 -1.93 -10.59
N SER A 95 1.28 -1.41 -11.76
CA SER A 95 2.04 -0.36 -12.45
C SER A 95 2.20 0.89 -11.58
N ASP A 96 1.10 1.39 -11.01
CA ASP A 96 1.13 2.60 -10.18
C ASP A 96 1.81 2.37 -8.83
N LEU A 97 1.68 1.17 -8.25
CA LEU A 97 2.40 0.79 -7.03
C LEU A 97 3.91 0.76 -7.28
N ILE A 98 4.37 0.13 -8.36
CA ILE A 98 5.78 0.09 -8.72
C ILE A 98 6.31 1.51 -8.98
N ALA A 99 5.55 2.34 -9.70
CA ALA A 99 5.91 3.73 -9.93
C ALA A 99 6.03 4.51 -8.61
N ALA A 100 5.06 4.37 -7.71
CA ALA A 100 5.09 5.02 -6.40
C ALA A 100 6.30 4.57 -5.56
N ILE A 101 6.60 3.26 -5.51
CA ILE A 101 7.77 2.72 -4.83
C ILE A 101 9.07 3.31 -5.40
N ALA A 102 9.17 3.45 -6.72
CA ALA A 102 10.34 4.02 -7.38
C ALA A 102 10.57 5.50 -7.01
N THR A 103 9.51 6.26 -6.70
CA THR A 103 9.65 7.67 -6.28
C THR A 103 10.35 7.83 -4.92
N CYS A 104 10.33 6.80 -4.06
CA CYS A 104 11.05 6.82 -2.79
C CYS A 104 12.57 6.65 -2.91
N ASN A 105 13.08 6.28 -4.09
CA ASN A 105 14.53 6.26 -4.33
C ASN A 105 15.15 7.67 -4.39
N THR A 106 14.31 8.71 -4.51
CA THR A 106 14.71 10.13 -4.43
C THR A 106 14.08 10.74 -3.17
N GLY A 107 14.69 10.53 -2.00
CA GLY A 107 14.20 11.05 -0.74
C GLY A 107 14.13 12.58 -0.69
N PHE A 108 13.11 13.11 0.02
CA PHE A 108 12.84 14.51 0.38
C PHE A 108 13.09 15.58 -0.71
N GLY A 109 11.99 16.06 -1.31
CA GLY A 109 11.92 17.41 -1.86
C GLY A 109 12.90 17.73 -2.98
N LEU A 110 12.76 17.06 -4.13
CA LEU A 110 13.22 17.66 -5.38
C LEU A 110 12.08 18.55 -5.90
N VAL A 111 12.26 19.85 -5.66
CA VAL A 111 11.52 20.98 -6.23
C VAL A 111 11.70 21.01 -7.74
#